data_AF-A0A6N9BWH5-F1
#
_entry.id   AF-A0A6N9BWH5-F1
#
_cell.length_a   1.000
_cell.length_b   1.000
_cell.length_c   1.000
_cell.angle_alpha   90.00
_cell.angle_beta   90.00
_cell.angle_gamma   90.00
#
_symmetry.space_group_name_H-M   'P 1'
#
loop_
_entity.id
_entity.type
_entity.pdbx_description
1 polymer ?
#
loop_
_entity_poly.entity_id
_entity_poly.type
_entity_poly.pdbx_seq_one_letter_code
_entity_poly.pdbx_strand_id
1 'polypeptide(L)'
;PSVGSALWAPARAGGFPEAVARSHWRRRRDWHMDYVEAIVQRDVRDIARVDQLAMMPRLLRVLAEHSGQLVNYSGLGTPVGMNHVTTRRYMDILESLFLVDTLPAWHMRALKRLAKAPKLHFLDSGLLASLRNLSQERLRRDRTAFVPLLETFVFDELLKLASWSDDRYTFSHFRERNQHEVDLVIEDDDGRVVGVEVKGSATVSAGDFSGLRRLEAACADRFVLGLVLYDHDQAVPFGERMFAVPVCALW
;
A
#
# COMPACT_ATOMS: atom_id res chain seq x y z
N PRO A 1 -13.61 -7.02 17.35
CA PRO A 1 -13.07 -6.06 16.37
C PRO A 1 -11.84 -5.31 16.90
N SER A 2 -10.74 -5.29 16.14
CA SER A 2 -9.53 -4.53 16.49
C SER A 2 -9.71 -3.07 16.08
N VAL A 3 -9.87 -2.17 17.05
CA VAL A 3 -10.07 -0.72 16.84
C VAL A 3 -9.06 0.10 17.64
N GLY A 4 -8.84 1.35 17.23
CA GLY A 4 -7.91 2.27 17.88
C GLY A 4 -6.48 1.71 17.89
N SER A 5 -5.86 1.71 19.06
CA SER A 5 -4.50 1.19 19.22
C SER A 5 -4.38 -0.32 19.06
N ALA A 6 -5.50 -1.07 19.13
CA ALA A 6 -5.52 -2.51 18.89
C ALA A 6 -5.29 -2.85 17.41
N LEU A 7 -5.64 -1.95 16.49
CA LEU A 7 -5.41 -2.08 15.05
C LEU A 7 -3.91 -2.01 14.68
N TRP A 8 -3.09 -1.38 15.50
CA TRP A 8 -1.66 -1.25 15.23
C TRP A 8 -0.92 -2.59 15.30
N ALA A 9 -1.37 -3.51 16.15
CA ALA A 9 -0.71 -4.80 16.33
C ALA A 9 -0.77 -5.66 15.05
N PRO A 10 -1.94 -5.93 14.44
CA PRO A 10 -2.01 -6.68 13.18
C PRO A 10 -1.31 -5.94 12.04
N ALA A 11 -1.53 -4.63 11.86
CA ALA A 11 -0.89 -3.86 10.79
C ALA A 11 0.65 -3.78 10.89
N ARG A 12 1.24 -4.01 12.07
CA ARG A 12 2.71 -4.08 12.26
C ARG A 12 3.26 -5.50 12.24
N ALA A 13 2.40 -6.51 12.19
CA ALA A 13 2.82 -7.90 12.19
C ALA A 13 3.33 -8.32 10.81
N GLY A 14 2.67 -7.87 9.74
CA GLY A 14 2.92 -8.34 8.38
C GLY A 14 2.34 -9.75 8.16
N GLY A 15 2.66 -10.33 7.00
CA GLY A 15 2.28 -11.68 6.58
C GLY A 15 3.37 -12.74 6.77
N PHE A 16 4.63 -12.37 6.98
CA PHE A 16 5.72 -13.34 7.13
C PHE A 16 5.56 -14.24 8.38
N PRO A 17 5.40 -15.57 8.24
CA PRO A 17 5.13 -16.46 9.37
C PRO A 17 6.17 -16.38 10.48
N GLU A 18 7.46 -16.35 10.12
CA GLU A 18 8.55 -16.24 11.07
C GLU A 18 8.51 -14.90 11.81
N ALA A 19 8.19 -13.79 11.12
CA ALA A 19 8.05 -12.48 11.75
C ALA A 19 6.88 -12.45 12.74
N VAL A 20 5.73 -13.00 12.34
CA VAL A 20 4.50 -13.06 13.13
C VAL A 20 4.70 -13.89 14.39
N ALA A 21 5.41 -15.02 14.31
CA ALA A 21 5.71 -15.89 15.45
C ALA A 21 6.55 -15.22 16.55
N ARG A 22 7.21 -14.08 16.26
CA ARG A 22 8.01 -13.33 17.25
C ARG A 22 7.14 -12.39 18.06
N SER A 23 7.09 -12.57 19.39
CA SER A 23 6.30 -11.73 20.30
C SER A 23 6.88 -10.33 20.55
N HIS A 24 8.21 -10.18 20.50
CA HIS A 24 8.88 -8.89 20.77
C HIS A 24 9.14 -8.09 19.51
N TRP A 25 8.70 -6.82 19.50
CA TRP A 25 8.90 -5.86 18.40
C TRP A 25 10.35 -5.80 17.90
N ARG A 26 11.33 -5.70 18.81
CA ARG A 26 12.75 -5.63 18.43
C ARG A 26 13.18 -6.86 17.64
N ARG A 27 12.88 -8.06 18.14
CA ARG A 27 13.20 -9.32 17.45
C ARG A 27 12.51 -9.45 16.09
N ARG A 28 11.26 -8.99 15.97
CA ARG A 28 10.54 -8.97 14.69
C ARG A 28 11.20 -8.01 13.70
N ARG A 29 11.58 -6.82 14.15
CA ARG A 29 12.26 -5.84 13.31
C ARG A 29 13.64 -6.33 12.89
N ASP A 30 14.41 -6.90 13.81
CA ASP A 30 15.75 -7.44 13.52
C ASP A 30 15.64 -8.54 12.46
N TRP A 31 14.66 -9.45 12.59
CA TRP A 31 14.39 -10.45 11.56
C TRP A 31 14.09 -9.86 10.18
N HIS A 32 13.26 -8.81 10.08
CA HIS A 32 13.01 -8.15 8.78
C HIS A 32 14.28 -7.50 8.20
N MET A 33 15.13 -6.93 9.05
CA MET A 33 16.41 -6.36 8.61
C MET A 33 17.35 -7.44 8.09
N ASP A 34 17.45 -8.56 8.80
CA ASP A 34 18.24 -9.72 8.37
C ASP A 34 17.68 -10.34 7.09
N TYR A 35 16.36 -10.40 6.94
CA TYR A 35 15.67 -10.86 5.73
C TYR A 35 16.00 -9.98 4.52
N VAL A 36 15.89 -8.65 4.66
CA VAL A 36 16.26 -7.69 3.60
C VAL A 36 17.74 -7.83 3.23
N GLU A 37 18.62 -8.00 4.22
CA GLU A 37 20.04 -8.18 3.95
C GLU A 37 20.30 -9.49 3.19
N ALA A 38 19.69 -10.59 3.61
CA ALA A 38 19.83 -11.90 2.98
C ALA A 38 19.32 -11.90 1.54
N ILE A 39 18.12 -11.34 1.29
CA ILE A 39 17.51 -11.34 -0.05
C ILE A 39 18.30 -10.44 -1.01
N VAL A 40 18.79 -9.29 -0.53
CA VAL A 40 19.62 -8.39 -1.35
C VAL A 40 20.98 -9.02 -1.67
N GLN A 41 21.59 -9.72 -0.71
CA GLN A 41 22.91 -10.33 -0.92
C GLN A 41 22.88 -11.59 -1.79
N ARG A 42 21.83 -12.42 -1.66
CA ARG A 42 21.69 -13.68 -2.38
C ARG A 42 21.03 -13.49 -3.74
N ASP A 43 19.82 -12.95 -3.76
CA ASP A 43 18.94 -13.06 -4.93
C ASP A 43 19.21 -11.96 -5.95
N VAL A 44 19.60 -10.76 -5.52
CA VAL A 44 19.89 -9.66 -6.46
C VAL A 44 21.14 -9.94 -7.30
N ARG A 45 22.15 -10.61 -6.73
CA ARG A 45 23.36 -10.99 -7.47
C ARG A 45 23.03 -11.89 -8.67
N ASP A 46 22.02 -12.74 -8.51
CA ASP A 46 21.60 -13.70 -9.52
C ASP A 46 20.64 -13.08 -10.55
N ILE A 47 19.82 -12.10 -10.13
CA ILE A 47 18.81 -11.45 -10.99
C ILE A 47 19.41 -10.34 -11.87
N ALA A 48 20.46 -9.65 -11.42
CA ALA A 48 21.01 -8.54 -12.18
C ALA A 48 22.53 -8.34 -11.97
N ARG A 49 23.24 -7.93 -13.04
CA ARG A 49 24.58 -7.35 -12.95
C ARG A 49 24.48 -5.94 -12.36
N VAL A 50 24.35 -5.89 -11.04
CA VAL A 50 24.13 -4.65 -10.28
C VAL A 50 25.49 -4.14 -9.76
N ASP A 51 25.90 -2.97 -10.24
CA ASP A 51 27.20 -2.38 -9.87
C ASP A 51 27.24 -1.85 -8.42
N GLN A 52 26.07 -1.59 -7.80
CA GLN A 52 25.98 -0.95 -6.47
C GLN A 52 24.97 -1.65 -5.54
N LEU A 53 25.10 -2.96 -5.38
CA LEU A 53 24.26 -3.77 -4.46
C LEU A 53 24.14 -3.17 -3.05
N ALA A 54 25.22 -2.58 -2.53
CA ALA A 54 25.27 -1.96 -1.21
C ALA A 54 24.26 -0.80 -1.03
N MET A 55 23.73 -0.25 -2.12
CA MET A 55 22.78 0.85 -2.09
C MET A 55 21.32 0.39 -2.02
N MET A 56 21.02 -0.88 -2.32
CA MET A 56 19.66 -1.39 -2.27
C MET A 56 18.99 -1.29 -0.89
N PRO A 57 19.63 -1.69 0.23
CA PRO A 57 19.02 -1.54 1.54
C PRO A 57 18.77 -0.08 1.91
N ARG A 58 19.58 0.85 1.38
CA ARG A 58 19.37 2.29 1.56
C ARG A 58 18.20 2.78 0.73
N LEU A 59 18.12 2.39 -0.54
CA LEU A 59 16.98 2.72 -1.39
C LEU A 59 15.68 2.18 -0.80
N LEU A 60 15.65 0.93 -0.34
CA LEU A 60 14.46 0.33 0.27
C LEU A 60 13.97 1.12 1.51
N ARG A 61 14.89 1.68 2.31
CA ARG A 61 14.52 2.58 3.42
C ARG A 61 13.95 3.91 2.94
N VAL A 62 14.44 4.46 1.83
CA VAL A 62 13.82 5.65 1.21
C VAL A 62 12.42 5.29 0.72
N LEU A 63 12.27 4.20 -0.02
CA LEU A 63 10.97 3.70 -0.50
C LEU A 63 9.97 3.53 0.65
N ALA A 64 10.41 3.03 1.80
CA ALA A 64 9.55 2.87 2.98
C ALA A 64 8.90 4.19 3.44
N GLU A 65 9.60 5.32 3.36
CA GLU A 65 9.02 6.63 3.71
C GLU A 65 8.06 7.19 2.64
N HIS A 66 7.99 6.55 1.47
CA HIS A 66 7.15 6.95 0.33
C HIS A 66 6.07 5.91 -0.03
N SER A 67 5.85 4.87 0.79
CA SER A 67 4.72 3.95 0.60
C SER A 67 3.40 4.71 0.63
N GLY A 68 2.47 4.38 -0.26
CA GLY A 68 1.21 5.08 -0.53
C GLY A 68 1.32 6.32 -1.43
N GLN A 69 2.53 6.77 -1.79
CA GLN A 69 2.73 7.99 -2.56
C GLN A 69 3.03 7.74 -4.04
N LEU A 70 2.79 8.75 -4.88
CA LEU A 70 3.16 8.73 -6.29
C LEU A 70 4.68 8.62 -6.47
N VAL A 71 5.10 7.74 -7.38
CA VAL A 71 6.51 7.48 -7.66
C VAL A 71 7.16 8.68 -8.35
N ASN A 72 8.21 9.20 -7.70
CA ASN A 72 9.15 10.15 -8.29
C ASN A 72 10.57 9.57 -8.22
N TYR A 73 11.00 8.89 -9.28
CA TYR A 73 12.30 8.19 -9.34
C TYR A 73 13.51 9.08 -9.04
N SER A 74 13.47 10.36 -9.44
CA SER A 74 14.54 11.31 -9.09
C SER A 74 14.55 11.57 -7.59
N GLY A 75 13.39 11.89 -7.01
CA GLY A 75 13.25 12.16 -5.57
C GLY A 75 13.62 10.96 -4.69
N LEU A 76 13.29 9.75 -5.13
CA LEU A 76 13.62 8.50 -4.43
C LEU A 76 15.13 8.16 -4.52
N GLY A 77 15.77 8.49 -5.66
CA GLY A 77 17.18 8.17 -5.91
C GLY A 77 18.18 9.15 -5.29
N THR A 78 17.87 10.44 -5.31
CA THR A 78 18.79 11.50 -4.87
C THR A 78 19.37 11.30 -3.46
N PRO A 79 18.59 10.92 -2.43
CA PRO A 79 19.12 10.70 -1.08
C PRO A 79 20.17 9.59 -0.98
N VAL A 80 20.18 8.67 -1.96
CA VAL A 80 21.13 7.55 -2.04
C VAL A 80 22.07 7.71 -3.24
N GLY A 81 22.21 8.91 -3.80
CA GLY A 81 23.17 9.19 -4.88
C GLY A 81 22.84 8.49 -6.21
N MET A 82 21.59 8.10 -6.44
CA MET A 82 21.13 7.49 -7.69
C MET A 82 20.43 8.51 -8.59
N ASN A 83 20.64 8.38 -9.91
CA ASN A 83 19.82 9.07 -10.90
C ASN A 83 18.51 8.28 -11.16
N HIS A 84 17.53 8.92 -11.78
CA HIS A 84 16.21 8.33 -12.03
C HIS A 84 16.24 7.01 -12.82
N VAL A 85 17.17 6.82 -13.77
CA VAL A 85 17.30 5.59 -14.57
C VAL A 85 17.77 4.45 -13.66
N THR A 86 18.80 4.70 -12.85
CA THR A 86 19.31 3.74 -11.88
C THR A 86 18.26 3.43 -10.81
N THR A 87 17.58 4.44 -10.28
CA THR A 87 16.51 4.24 -9.29
C THR A 87 15.41 3.34 -9.84
N ARG A 88 14.95 3.60 -11.07
CA ARG A 88 13.91 2.79 -11.71
C ARG A 88 14.37 1.35 -11.86
N ARG A 89 15.58 1.11 -12.40
CA ARG A 89 16.15 -0.23 -12.54
C ARG A 89 16.21 -0.97 -11.20
N TYR A 90 16.56 -0.29 -10.11
CA TYR A 90 16.65 -0.92 -8.79
C TYR A 90 15.26 -1.18 -8.19
N MET A 91 14.30 -0.30 -8.46
CA MET A 91 12.90 -0.48 -8.09
C MET A 91 12.30 -1.70 -8.82
N ASP A 92 12.53 -1.85 -10.13
CA ASP A 92 12.09 -3.01 -10.92
C ASP A 92 12.64 -4.33 -10.33
N ILE A 93 13.86 -4.32 -9.79
CA ILE A 93 14.43 -5.51 -9.11
C ILE A 93 13.73 -5.75 -7.77
N LEU A 94 13.46 -4.72 -6.97
CA LEU A 94 12.76 -4.85 -5.69
C LEU A 94 11.30 -5.31 -5.89
N GLU A 95 10.66 -4.91 -6.98
CA GLU A 95 9.36 -5.44 -7.42
C GLU A 95 9.46 -6.93 -7.79
N SER A 96 10.49 -7.32 -8.55
CA SER A 96 10.75 -8.73 -8.90
C SER A 96 11.05 -9.63 -7.69
N LEU A 97 11.52 -9.03 -6.59
CA LEU A 97 11.72 -9.70 -5.30
C LEU A 97 10.48 -9.69 -4.39
N PHE A 98 9.36 -9.17 -4.88
CA PHE A 98 8.11 -9.04 -4.12
C PHE A 98 8.27 -8.26 -2.80
N LEU A 99 9.16 -7.26 -2.77
CA LEU A 99 9.32 -6.37 -1.60
C LEU A 99 8.42 -5.14 -1.69
N VAL A 100 8.22 -4.65 -2.91
CA VAL A 100 7.40 -3.48 -3.24
C VAL A 100 6.61 -3.76 -4.51
N ASP A 101 5.60 -2.93 -4.78
CA ASP A 101 4.84 -2.93 -6.02
C ASP A 101 4.47 -1.50 -6.42
N THR A 102 4.20 -1.29 -7.71
CA THR A 102 3.70 -0.03 -8.24
C THR A 102 2.26 -0.14 -8.70
N LEU A 103 1.35 0.45 -7.93
CA LEU A 103 -0.07 0.50 -8.21
C LEU A 103 -0.37 1.52 -9.33
N PRO A 104 -0.73 1.07 -10.55
CA PRO A 104 -0.92 1.97 -11.68
C PRO A 104 -2.14 2.88 -11.50
N ALA A 105 -2.20 3.96 -12.26
CA ALA A 105 -3.37 4.83 -12.26
C ALA A 105 -4.56 4.19 -13.01
N TRP A 106 -5.73 4.20 -12.40
CA TRP A 106 -6.98 3.81 -13.02
C TRP A 106 -7.38 4.83 -14.10
N HIS A 107 -7.89 4.31 -15.20
CA HIS A 107 -8.28 5.09 -16.36
C HIS A 107 -9.10 4.21 -17.32
N MET A 108 -10.03 4.83 -18.07
CA MET A 108 -10.92 4.10 -18.99
C MET A 108 -10.24 3.59 -20.29
N ARG A 109 -9.04 4.08 -20.64
CA ARG A 109 -8.35 3.78 -21.92
C ARG A 109 -6.85 3.58 -21.73
N ALA A 110 -6.31 2.39 -21.95
CA ALA A 110 -4.89 2.01 -21.71
C ALA A 110 -3.83 3.12 -21.92
N LEU A 111 -3.92 3.88 -23.02
CA LEU A 111 -3.01 4.99 -23.34
C LEU A 111 -3.00 6.13 -22.31
N LYS A 112 -4.13 6.42 -21.67
CA LYS A 112 -4.25 7.41 -20.58
C LYS A 112 -3.60 6.91 -19.28
N ARG A 113 -3.41 5.59 -19.10
CA ARG A 113 -2.66 5.02 -17.95
C ARG A 113 -1.23 5.52 -17.93
N LEU A 114 -0.59 5.44 -19.11
CA LEU A 114 0.85 5.60 -19.28
C LEU A 114 1.33 7.02 -18.94
N ALA A 115 0.42 8.00 -18.94
CA ALA A 115 0.72 9.39 -18.64
C ALA A 115 0.71 9.73 -17.14
N LYS A 116 0.23 8.84 -16.26
CA LYS A 116 0.11 9.10 -14.82
C LYS A 116 1.12 8.27 -14.05
N ALA A 117 1.78 8.90 -13.07
CA ALA A 117 2.69 8.20 -12.16
C ALA A 117 1.91 7.14 -11.35
N PRO A 118 2.48 5.93 -11.15
CA PRO A 118 1.91 4.95 -10.24
C PRO A 118 2.13 5.35 -8.78
N LYS A 119 1.40 4.72 -7.85
CA LYS A 119 1.68 4.77 -6.40
C LYS A 119 2.63 3.64 -6.01
N LEU A 120 3.57 3.90 -5.12
CA LEU A 120 4.43 2.87 -4.52
C LEU A 120 3.72 2.22 -3.32
N HIS A 121 3.71 0.90 -3.24
CA HIS A 121 3.30 0.17 -2.03
C HIS A 121 4.36 -0.87 -1.65
N PHE A 122 4.45 -1.17 -0.36
CA PHE A 122 5.11 -2.39 0.12
C PHE A 122 4.15 -3.55 0.04
N LEU A 123 4.66 -4.75 -0.22
CA LEU A 123 3.86 -5.98 -0.23
C LEU A 123 3.78 -6.66 1.15
N ASP A 124 4.38 -6.06 2.18
CA ASP A 124 4.23 -6.50 3.57
C ASP A 124 4.26 -5.29 4.51
N SER A 125 3.17 -5.13 5.27
CA SER A 125 3.02 -4.04 6.24
C SER A 125 3.97 -4.15 7.44
N GLY A 126 4.35 -5.36 7.86
CA GLY A 126 5.32 -5.61 8.92
C GLY A 126 6.75 -5.23 8.53
N LEU A 127 7.12 -5.46 7.27
CA LEU A 127 8.38 -5.03 6.67
C LEU A 127 8.44 -3.50 6.60
N LEU A 128 7.38 -2.87 6.09
CA LEU A 128 7.26 -1.41 6.07
C LEU A 128 7.41 -0.82 7.48
N ALA A 129 6.67 -1.37 8.46
CA ALA A 129 6.77 -0.94 9.85
C ALA A 129 8.19 -1.10 10.41
N SER A 130 8.88 -2.19 10.07
CA SER A 130 10.23 -2.49 10.53
C SER A 130 11.27 -1.52 9.96
N LEU A 131 11.17 -1.21 8.65
CA LEU A 131 12.05 -0.27 7.95
C LEU A 131 11.90 1.17 8.49
N ARG A 132 10.65 1.61 8.70
CA ARG A 132 10.32 2.92 9.30
C ARG A 132 10.49 2.96 10.83
N ASN A 133 10.78 1.81 11.45
CA ASN A 133 10.87 1.62 12.89
C ASN A 133 9.62 2.15 13.63
N LEU A 134 8.42 1.72 13.20
CA LEU A 134 7.14 2.11 13.80
C LEU A 134 6.86 1.26 15.04
N SER A 135 7.56 1.54 16.14
CA SER A 135 7.23 0.94 17.44
C SER A 135 5.87 1.43 17.96
N GLN A 136 5.29 0.71 18.92
CA GLN A 136 4.02 1.13 19.52
C GLN A 136 4.15 2.52 20.17
N GLU A 137 5.25 2.77 20.86
CA GLU A 137 5.56 4.06 21.50
C GLU A 137 5.70 5.18 20.48
N ARG A 138 6.28 4.90 19.31
CA ARG A 138 6.38 5.88 18.23
C ARG A 138 5.01 6.22 17.65
N LEU A 139 4.15 5.24 17.40
CA LEU A 139 2.78 5.47 16.94
C LEU A 139 1.90 6.18 17.98
N ARG A 140 2.17 5.97 19.28
CA ARG A 140 1.52 6.76 20.35
C ARG A 140 1.91 8.24 20.30
N ARG A 141 3.18 8.54 19.97
CA ARG A 141 3.69 9.91 19.89
C ARG A 141 3.26 10.61 18.60
N ASP A 142 3.21 9.85 17.50
CA ASP A 142 2.79 10.33 16.20
C ASP A 142 1.86 9.31 15.55
N ARG A 143 0.55 9.59 15.66
CA ARG A 143 -0.48 8.75 15.05
C ARG A 143 -0.54 8.91 13.53
N THR A 144 -0.01 10.01 12.97
CA THR A 144 -0.08 10.26 11.52
C THR A 144 0.81 9.29 10.74
N ALA A 145 1.92 8.84 11.35
CA ALA A 145 2.78 7.79 10.82
C ALA A 145 2.06 6.44 10.62
N PHE A 146 0.89 6.24 11.25
CA PHE A 146 0.08 5.03 11.06
C PHE A 146 -0.65 4.99 9.71
N VAL A 147 -0.98 6.14 9.12
CA VAL A 147 -1.83 6.19 7.92
C VAL A 147 -1.21 5.44 6.73
N PRO A 148 0.05 5.70 6.31
CA PRO A 148 0.65 4.96 5.20
C PRO A 148 0.88 3.47 5.51
N LEU A 149 1.04 3.12 6.80
CA LEU A 149 1.13 1.73 7.23
C LEU A 149 -0.22 1.03 7.08
N LEU A 150 -1.31 1.71 7.43
CA LEU A 150 -2.67 1.21 7.29
C LEU A 150 -3.06 1.04 5.83
N GLU A 151 -2.76 2.00 4.96
CA GLU A 151 -2.95 1.89 3.50
C GLU A 151 -2.21 0.67 2.94
N THR A 152 -0.95 0.48 3.34
CA THR A 152 -0.14 -0.67 2.92
C THR A 152 -0.73 -1.98 3.44
N PHE A 153 -1.19 -2.01 4.69
CA PHE A 153 -1.84 -3.18 5.26
C PHE A 153 -3.13 -3.53 4.53
N VAL A 154 -4.00 -2.55 4.24
CA VAL A 154 -5.22 -2.75 3.46
C VAL A 154 -4.89 -3.26 2.05
N PHE A 155 -3.90 -2.67 1.38
CA PHE A 155 -3.45 -3.11 0.06
C PHE A 155 -3.02 -4.58 0.08
N ASP A 156 -2.15 -4.94 1.03
CA ASP A 156 -1.66 -6.32 1.23
C ASP A 156 -2.80 -7.31 1.53
N GLU A 157 -3.72 -6.99 2.45
CA GLU A 157 -4.87 -7.86 2.74
C GLU A 157 -5.80 -8.03 1.54
N LEU A 158 -6.06 -6.98 0.76
CA LEU A 158 -6.89 -7.07 -0.44
C LEU A 158 -6.22 -7.92 -1.53
N LEU A 159 -4.90 -7.84 -1.69
CA LEU A 159 -4.16 -8.71 -2.60
C LEU A 159 -4.25 -10.19 -2.17
N LYS A 160 -4.15 -10.48 -0.87
CA LYS A 160 -4.32 -11.84 -0.33
C LYS A 160 -5.72 -12.37 -0.64
N LEU A 161 -6.76 -11.60 -0.32
CA LEU A 161 -8.15 -11.97 -0.59
C LEU A 161 -8.40 -12.22 -2.09
N ALA A 162 -7.88 -11.35 -2.96
CA ALA A 162 -7.97 -11.54 -4.41
C ALA A 162 -7.23 -12.80 -4.88
N SER A 163 -6.08 -13.13 -4.29
CA SER A 163 -5.33 -14.34 -4.66
C SER A 163 -6.05 -15.65 -4.32
N TRP A 164 -7.03 -15.61 -3.43
CA TRP A 164 -7.86 -16.75 -3.03
C TRP A 164 -9.23 -16.77 -3.73
N SER A 165 -9.53 -15.79 -4.59
CA SER A 165 -10.75 -15.76 -5.39
C SER A 165 -10.59 -16.56 -6.69
N ASP A 166 -11.69 -17.13 -7.19
CA ASP A 166 -11.75 -17.71 -8.53
C ASP A 166 -11.81 -16.62 -9.62
N ASP A 167 -12.28 -15.42 -9.27
CA ASP A 167 -12.33 -14.26 -10.15
C ASP A 167 -10.96 -13.58 -10.23
N ARG A 168 -10.68 -12.95 -11.38
CA ARG A 168 -9.49 -12.12 -11.55
C ARG A 168 -9.83 -10.65 -11.29
N TYR A 169 -8.92 -9.98 -10.57
CA TYR A 169 -9.04 -8.57 -10.27
C TYR A 169 -7.80 -7.81 -10.68
N THR A 170 -8.00 -6.62 -11.24
CA THR A 170 -6.95 -5.63 -11.49
C THR A 170 -7.03 -4.53 -10.43
N PHE A 171 -5.87 -4.22 -9.84
CA PHE A 171 -5.72 -3.15 -8.86
C PHE A 171 -5.14 -1.89 -9.52
N SER A 172 -5.64 -0.73 -9.11
CA SER A 172 -5.17 0.58 -9.55
C SER A 172 -5.46 1.64 -8.47
N HIS A 173 -5.02 2.88 -8.65
CA HIS A 173 -5.44 4.04 -7.83
C HIS A 173 -6.14 5.07 -8.72
N PHE A 174 -7.08 5.85 -8.20
CA PHE A 174 -7.69 6.94 -8.98
C PHE A 174 -7.18 8.29 -8.51
N ARG A 175 -6.83 9.16 -9.46
CA ARG A 175 -6.47 10.55 -9.14
C ARG A 175 -6.86 11.51 -10.27
N GLU A 176 -7.57 12.57 -9.93
CA GLU A 176 -7.87 13.70 -10.82
C GLU A 176 -6.89 14.87 -10.63
N ARG A 177 -6.87 15.79 -11.60
CA ARG A 177 -6.04 17.01 -11.56
C ARG A 177 -6.35 17.90 -10.35
N ASN A 178 -7.60 17.86 -9.86
CA ASN A 178 -8.07 18.67 -8.74
C ASN A 178 -7.93 17.96 -7.38
N GLN A 179 -6.97 17.03 -7.25
CA GLN A 179 -6.60 16.34 -6.00
C GLN A 179 -7.67 15.42 -5.38
N HIS A 180 -8.79 15.14 -6.06
CA HIS A 180 -9.62 14.00 -5.68
C HIS A 180 -8.87 12.71 -5.98
N GLU A 181 -8.79 11.86 -4.97
CA GLU A 181 -8.04 10.63 -4.98
C GLU A 181 -8.94 9.49 -4.48
N VAL A 182 -8.71 8.29 -5.00
CA VAL A 182 -9.18 7.06 -4.39
C VAL A 182 -7.96 6.15 -4.26
N ASP A 183 -7.70 5.69 -3.04
CA ASP A 183 -6.50 4.90 -2.73
C ASP A 183 -6.39 3.64 -3.59
N LEU A 184 -7.49 2.91 -3.70
CA LEU A 184 -7.58 1.66 -4.45
C LEU A 184 -8.83 1.64 -5.33
N VAL A 185 -8.65 1.15 -6.56
CA VAL A 185 -9.71 0.81 -7.51
C VAL A 185 -9.50 -0.63 -7.91
N ILE A 186 -10.53 -1.43 -7.69
CA ILE A 186 -10.55 -2.86 -8.01
C ILE A 186 -11.51 -3.05 -9.17
N GLU A 187 -11.04 -3.69 -10.23
CA GLU A 187 -11.81 -3.96 -11.44
C GLU A 187 -11.79 -5.47 -11.72
N ASP A 188 -12.97 -6.09 -11.87
CA ASP A 188 -13.09 -7.49 -12.30
C ASP A 188 -13.02 -7.64 -13.82
N ASP A 189 -13.02 -8.89 -14.31
CA ASP A 189 -12.95 -9.20 -15.75
C ASP A 189 -14.19 -8.70 -16.54
N ASP A 190 -15.34 -8.51 -15.88
CA ASP A 190 -16.54 -7.91 -16.47
C ASP A 190 -16.48 -6.37 -16.49
N GLY A 191 -15.40 -5.80 -15.95
CA GLY A 191 -15.17 -4.38 -15.85
C GLY A 191 -15.98 -3.71 -14.74
N ARG A 192 -16.54 -4.44 -13.79
CA ARG A 192 -17.20 -3.86 -12.62
C ARG A 192 -16.16 -3.25 -11.70
N VAL A 193 -16.46 -2.06 -11.17
CA VAL A 193 -15.50 -1.25 -10.42
C VAL A 193 -15.94 -1.07 -8.97
N VAL A 194 -15.02 -1.36 -8.05
CA VAL A 194 -15.13 -1.02 -6.64
C VAL A 194 -14.04 -0.01 -6.27
N GLY A 195 -14.42 1.08 -5.61
CA GLY A 195 -13.48 2.05 -5.05
C GLY A 195 -13.29 1.85 -3.54
N VAL A 196 -12.06 1.95 -3.07
CA VAL A 196 -11.72 1.83 -1.65
C VAL A 196 -10.82 2.98 -1.23
N GLU A 197 -11.21 3.66 -0.16
CA GLU A 197 -10.47 4.72 0.52
C GLU A 197 -10.09 4.26 1.93
N VAL A 198 -8.90 4.60 2.42
CA VAL A 198 -8.43 4.17 3.73
C VAL A 198 -8.33 5.36 4.70
N LYS A 199 -8.96 5.23 5.88
CA LYS A 199 -8.98 6.29 6.88
C LYS A 199 -8.48 5.79 8.23
N GLY A 200 -7.37 6.36 8.70
CA GLY A 200 -6.79 6.08 10.01
C GLY A 200 -7.53 6.69 11.22
N SER A 201 -8.78 7.13 11.05
CA SER A 201 -9.59 7.73 12.12
C SER A 201 -10.97 7.10 12.23
N ALA A 202 -11.53 7.10 13.44
CA ALA A 202 -12.86 6.56 13.74
C ALA A 202 -14.02 7.41 13.19
N THR A 203 -13.79 8.69 12.88
CA THR A 203 -14.82 9.58 12.33
C THR A 203 -14.77 9.57 10.81
N VAL A 204 -15.91 9.32 10.18
CA VAL A 204 -16.11 9.44 8.73
C VAL A 204 -17.20 10.47 8.45
N SER A 205 -16.97 11.28 7.42
CA SER A 205 -17.86 12.35 6.97
C SER A 205 -18.22 12.17 5.49
N ALA A 206 -19.25 12.87 5.02
CA ALA A 206 -19.62 12.83 3.61
C ALA A 206 -18.50 13.31 2.67
N GLY A 207 -17.58 14.17 3.15
CA GLY A 207 -16.43 14.64 2.38
C GLY A 207 -15.41 13.56 2.05
N ASP A 208 -15.31 12.52 2.90
CA ASP A 208 -14.40 11.39 2.70
C ASP A 208 -14.79 10.52 1.49
N PHE A 209 -16.04 10.65 1.01
CA PHE A 209 -16.52 9.97 -0.20
C PHE A 209 -16.35 10.82 -1.46
N SER A 210 -15.74 12.00 -1.38
CA SER A 210 -15.64 12.90 -2.53
C SER A 210 -14.89 12.26 -3.70
N GLY A 211 -13.75 11.60 -3.45
CA GLY A 211 -13.01 10.84 -4.46
C GLY A 211 -13.83 9.70 -5.07
N LEU A 212 -14.49 8.92 -4.21
CA LEU A 212 -15.34 7.79 -4.62
C LEU A 212 -16.51 8.24 -5.51
N ARG A 213 -17.15 9.38 -5.21
CA ARG A 213 -18.21 9.96 -6.07
C ARG A 213 -17.69 10.41 -7.43
N ARG A 214 -16.43 10.87 -7.51
CA ARG A 214 -15.79 11.23 -8.78
C ARG A 214 -15.48 9.98 -9.60
N LEU A 215 -15.02 8.92 -8.95
CA LEU A 215 -14.82 7.62 -9.57
C LEU A 215 -16.15 7.05 -10.09
N GLU A 216 -17.20 7.06 -9.26
CA GLU A 216 -18.56 6.65 -9.64
C GLU A 216 -19.05 7.36 -10.91
N ALA A 217 -18.92 8.69 -10.95
CA ALA A 217 -19.28 9.49 -12.12
C ALA A 217 -18.44 9.15 -13.37
N ALA A 218 -17.18 8.74 -13.20
CA ALA A 218 -16.29 8.36 -14.29
C ALA A 218 -16.56 6.93 -14.82
N CYS A 219 -17.08 6.05 -13.98
CA CYS A 219 -17.36 4.64 -14.28
C CYS A 219 -18.80 4.38 -14.79
N ALA A 220 -19.72 5.32 -14.59
CA ALA A 220 -21.13 5.19 -14.97
C ALA A 220 -21.80 3.95 -14.35
N ASP A 221 -22.36 3.06 -15.17
CA ASP A 221 -23.05 1.82 -14.77
C ASP A 221 -22.09 0.74 -14.25
N ARG A 222 -20.79 0.86 -14.53
CA ARG A 222 -19.77 -0.08 -14.08
C ARG A 222 -19.43 0.04 -12.60
N PHE A 223 -19.74 1.17 -11.96
CA PHE A 223 -19.45 1.37 -10.54
C PHE A 223 -20.41 0.53 -9.68
N VAL A 224 -19.87 -0.36 -8.86
CA VAL A 224 -20.68 -1.24 -8.01
C VAL A 224 -20.73 -0.73 -6.58
N LEU A 225 -19.59 -0.35 -6.02
CA LEU A 225 -19.47 -0.05 -4.59
C LEU A 225 -18.30 0.90 -4.30
N GLY A 226 -18.53 1.82 -3.36
CA GLY A 226 -17.49 2.67 -2.78
C GLY A 226 -17.39 2.46 -1.28
N LEU A 227 -16.19 2.14 -0.81
CA LEU A 227 -15.91 1.82 0.58
C LEU A 227 -14.93 2.83 1.18
N VAL A 228 -15.25 3.35 2.35
CA VAL A 228 -14.27 4.02 3.22
C VAL A 228 -13.96 3.05 4.37
N LEU A 229 -12.77 2.46 4.34
CA LEU A 229 -12.30 1.59 5.40
C LEU A 229 -11.76 2.43 6.56
N TYR A 230 -12.38 2.30 7.73
CA TYR A 230 -12.09 3.19 8.87
C TYR A 230 -11.91 2.47 10.21
N ASP A 231 -11.30 3.17 11.16
CA ASP A 231 -10.92 2.66 12.49
C ASP A 231 -12.12 2.64 13.46
N HIS A 232 -13.13 1.80 13.17
CA HIS A 232 -14.32 1.58 13.99
C HIS A 232 -14.80 0.13 13.88
N ASP A 233 -15.86 -0.21 14.60
CA ASP A 233 -16.49 -1.54 14.64
C ASP A 233 -17.89 -1.62 13.98
N GLN A 234 -18.36 -0.55 13.33
CA GLN A 234 -19.69 -0.50 12.70
C GLN A 234 -19.57 -0.20 11.21
N ALA A 235 -20.51 -0.74 10.42
CA ALA A 235 -20.70 -0.33 9.04
C ALA A 235 -21.80 0.74 8.96
N VAL A 236 -21.55 1.83 8.24
CA VAL A 236 -22.47 2.97 8.14
C VAL A 236 -22.72 3.31 6.66
N PRO A 237 -23.97 3.37 6.18
CA PRO A 237 -24.27 3.78 4.82
C PRO A 237 -24.15 5.29 4.64
N PHE A 238 -23.62 5.72 3.49
CA PHE A 238 -23.49 7.11 3.04
C PHE A 238 -24.15 7.36 1.67
N GLY A 239 -24.96 6.39 1.21
CA GLY A 239 -25.70 6.39 -0.04
C GLY A 239 -26.11 4.95 -0.41
N GLU A 240 -26.66 4.76 -1.61
CA GLU A 240 -27.05 3.42 -2.08
C GLU A 240 -25.84 2.50 -2.31
N ARG A 241 -24.74 3.05 -2.83
CA ARG A 241 -23.51 2.32 -3.19
C ARG A 241 -22.29 2.74 -2.36
N MET A 242 -22.47 3.48 -1.27
CA MET A 242 -21.38 4.10 -0.51
C MET A 242 -21.46 3.73 0.96
N PHE A 243 -20.40 3.14 1.51
CA PHE A 243 -20.38 2.65 2.89
C PHE A 243 -19.07 2.97 3.58
N ALA A 244 -19.14 3.37 4.86
CA ALA A 244 -18.00 3.31 5.76
C ALA A 244 -18.00 1.92 6.40
N VAL A 245 -16.88 1.21 6.34
CA VAL A 245 -16.77 -0.19 6.80
C VAL A 245 -15.56 -0.34 7.72
N PRO A 246 -15.65 -1.09 8.83
CA PRO A 246 -14.50 -1.37 9.68
C PRO A 246 -13.33 -1.94 8.90
N VAL A 247 -12.12 -1.41 9.09
CA VAL A 247 -10.91 -2.01 8.49
C VAL A 247 -10.80 -3.49 8.88
N CYS A 248 -11.21 -3.85 10.11
CA CYS A 248 -11.22 -5.23 10.59
C CYS A 248 -12.22 -6.16 9.91
N ALA A 249 -13.00 -5.70 8.93
CA ALA A 249 -13.78 -6.60 8.09
C ALA A 249 -12.92 -7.38 7.08
N LEU A 250 -11.63 -7.02 6.93
CA LEU A 250 -10.71 -7.70 6.02
C LEU A 250 -10.08 -8.98 6.59
N TRP A 251 -10.18 -9.27 7.90
CA TRP A 251 -9.62 -10.49 8.55
C TRP A 251 -10.45 -11.02 9.72
#